data_AF-E9HSK9-F1
#
_entry.id   AF-E9HSK9-F1
#
_cell.length_a   1.000
_cell.length_b   1.000
_cell.length_c   1.000
_cell.angle_alpha   90.00
_cell.angle_beta   90.00
_cell.angle_gamma   90.00
#
_symmetry.space_group_name_H-M   'P 1'
#
loop_
_entity.id
_entity.type
_entity.pdbx_description
1 polymer ?
#
loop_
_entity_poly.entity_id
_entity_poly.type
_entity_poly.pdbx_seq_one_letter_code
_entity_poly.pdbx_strand_id
1 'polypeptide(L)'
;MAQSKELHIPQPPSALAIPSPVAAEADGSHKVKAYRDRIAFKRQKAEIKRSRGRVYPCSPHLTHLSHDMARSLLFFAQGKPLGADGFNWLKLHVINLTGTKKREPISERHAYAEKIMPEILDSADNPLTGRQWWVNSDEPWQTLAACMEVANALRCPEGPEAYGCHLPIHQDGSCNGLQHYAALGRDTVGAESVNLTPTDRPQDVYSNVANLVERERSKDAANNVEIAQLLAGLINRKIIKQTVITTVYGVTRFTSAKDIQDWFTESAKLISTVAGESVEWITPIGLPVVQSYNNNPYEAINSNIDRIAIKQRNAFPPNFIHSSDSSHMMLTALYCQRKGITFASIHDCFWTHPCTVAEMNKICRQQFVSLHSQPILEDLSKFLVSQFAVRASGADAAC
;
A
#
# COMPACT_ATOMS: atom_id res chain seq x y z
N MET A 1 30.80 -1.20 9.36
CA MET A 1 29.71 -2.19 9.48
C MET A 1 28.74 -1.72 10.54
N ALA A 2 27.60 -1.16 10.16
CA ALA A 2 26.53 -0.93 11.12
C ALA A 2 25.97 -2.31 11.50
N GLN A 3 25.98 -2.65 12.79
CA GLN A 3 25.28 -3.84 13.27
C GLN A 3 23.82 -3.74 12.82
N SER A 4 23.33 -4.74 12.08
CA SER A 4 21.91 -4.85 11.73
C SER A 4 21.11 -4.85 13.03
N LYS A 5 20.41 -3.76 13.32
CA LYS A 5 19.47 -3.72 14.44
C LYS A 5 18.28 -4.56 14.03
N GLU A 6 18.01 -5.60 14.80
CA GLU A 6 16.83 -6.45 14.64
C GLU A 6 15.57 -5.58 14.56
N LEU A 7 14.68 -5.90 13.61
CA LEU A 7 13.45 -5.15 13.40
C LEU A 7 12.56 -5.28 14.64
N HIS A 8 12.42 -4.21 15.41
CA HIS A 8 11.55 -4.21 16.58
C HIS A 8 10.08 -4.18 16.13
N ILE A 9 9.41 -5.33 16.30
CA ILE A 9 7.99 -5.52 16.02
C ILE A 9 7.22 -5.45 17.34
N PRO A 10 6.43 -4.39 17.57
CA PRO A 10 5.55 -4.32 18.73
C PRO A 10 4.61 -5.51 18.84
N GLN A 11 4.48 -6.10 20.03
CA GLN A 11 3.37 -7.01 20.31
C GLN A 11 2.05 -6.21 20.26
N PRO A 12 1.02 -6.68 19.53
CA PRO A 12 -0.29 -6.04 19.56
C PRO A 12 -0.94 -6.29 20.92
N PRO A 13 -1.72 -5.34 21.46
CA PRO A 13 -2.31 -5.43 22.80
C PRO A 13 -3.33 -6.57 22.98
N SER A 14 -3.66 -7.31 21.91
CA SER A 14 -4.60 -8.44 21.92
C SER A 14 -4.14 -9.63 21.07
N ALA A 15 -2.83 -9.86 20.91
CA ALA A 15 -2.37 -11.10 20.28
C ALA A 15 -3.08 -12.29 20.94
N LEU A 16 -3.91 -13.02 20.18
CA LEU A 16 -4.51 -14.26 20.67
C LEU A 16 -3.35 -15.11 21.19
N ALA A 17 -3.43 -15.49 22.46
CA ALA A 17 -2.39 -16.29 23.08
C ALA A 17 -2.14 -17.52 22.20
N ILE A 18 -0.87 -17.79 21.89
CA ILE A 18 -0.49 -19.02 21.19
C ILE A 18 -1.10 -20.18 22.00
N PRO A 19 -1.98 -21.02 21.41
CA PRO A 19 -2.67 -22.04 22.17
C PRO A 19 -1.67 -22.94 22.89
N SER A 20 -1.77 -23.04 24.21
CA SER A 20 -0.86 -23.85 25.02
C SER A 20 -0.98 -25.34 24.63
N PRO A 21 0.11 -26.13 24.71
CA PRO A 21 0.05 -27.58 24.53
C PRO A 21 -0.96 -28.18 25.54
N VAL A 22 -1.84 -29.06 25.06
CA VAL A 22 -2.81 -29.73 25.94
C VAL A 22 -2.12 -30.92 26.59
N ALA A 23 -2.04 -30.92 27.92
CA ALA A 23 -1.55 -32.07 28.68
C ALA A 23 -2.47 -33.30 28.44
N ALA A 24 -1.88 -34.49 28.38
CA ALA A 24 -2.62 -35.73 28.09
C ALA A 24 -3.81 -35.97 29.05
N GLU A 25 -3.67 -35.52 30.29
CA GLU A 25 -4.63 -35.70 31.39
C GLU A 25 -5.75 -34.65 31.45
N ALA A 26 -5.77 -33.66 30.54
CA ALA A 26 -6.81 -32.62 30.56
C ALA A 26 -8.22 -33.20 30.32
N ASP A 27 -9.24 -32.65 31.00
CA ASP A 27 -10.63 -33.07 30.82
C ASP A 27 -11.17 -32.78 29.41
N GLY A 28 -12.31 -33.41 29.07
CA GLY A 28 -12.91 -33.29 27.74
C GLY A 28 -13.31 -31.86 27.35
N SER A 29 -13.74 -31.03 28.29
CA SER A 29 -14.14 -29.64 28.04
C SER A 29 -12.93 -28.75 27.72
N HIS A 30 -11.81 -28.96 28.43
CA HIS A 30 -10.54 -28.28 28.19
C HIS A 30 -9.95 -28.68 26.83
N LYS A 31 -10.01 -29.96 26.47
CA LYS A 31 -9.59 -30.47 25.16
C LYS A 31 -10.40 -29.86 24.01
N VAL A 32 -11.72 -29.73 24.17
CA VAL A 32 -12.61 -29.12 23.16
C VAL A 32 -12.34 -27.62 23.02
N LYS A 33 -12.17 -26.88 24.12
CA LYS A 33 -11.82 -25.46 24.09
C LYS A 33 -10.49 -25.24 23.37
N ALA A 34 -9.45 -25.99 23.75
CA ALA A 34 -8.14 -25.92 23.10
C ALA A 34 -8.20 -26.30 21.61
N TYR A 35 -9.01 -27.29 21.22
CA TYR A 35 -9.25 -27.61 19.82
C TYR A 35 -9.92 -26.46 19.05
N ARG A 36 -10.96 -25.84 19.62
CA ARG A 36 -11.62 -24.67 19.03
C ARG A 36 -10.66 -23.50 18.85
N ASP A 37 -9.88 -23.19 19.88
CA ASP A 37 -8.86 -22.12 19.84
C ASP A 37 -7.80 -22.43 18.79
N ARG A 38 -7.38 -23.69 18.67
CA ARG A 38 -6.43 -24.15 17.64
C ARG A 38 -7.02 -24.10 16.23
N ILE A 39 -8.30 -24.38 16.05
CA ILE A 39 -8.99 -24.26 14.76
C ILE A 39 -9.19 -22.79 14.37
N ALA A 40 -9.57 -21.92 15.32
CA ALA A 40 -9.66 -20.48 15.09
C ALA A 40 -8.29 -19.89 14.70
N PHE A 41 -7.24 -20.25 15.45
CA PHE A 41 -5.86 -19.87 15.14
C PHE A 41 -5.41 -20.41 13.76
N LYS A 42 -5.75 -21.68 13.43
CA LYS A 42 -5.45 -22.26 12.10
C LYS A 42 -6.21 -21.57 10.98
N ARG A 43 -7.48 -21.19 11.17
CA ARG A 43 -8.28 -20.45 10.17
C ARG A 43 -7.69 -19.06 9.93
N GLN A 44 -7.37 -18.33 10.99
CA GLN A 44 -6.70 -17.02 10.88
C GLN A 44 -5.32 -17.15 10.23
N LYS A 45 -4.52 -18.17 10.60
CA LYS A 45 -3.25 -18.47 9.94
C LYS A 45 -3.45 -18.87 8.47
N ALA A 46 -4.54 -19.52 8.10
CA ALA A 46 -4.86 -19.88 6.72
C ALA A 46 -5.31 -18.68 5.87
N GLU A 47 -6.03 -17.71 6.46
CA GLU A 47 -6.37 -16.43 5.83
C GLU A 47 -5.13 -15.54 5.65
N ILE A 48 -4.22 -15.54 6.62
CA ILE A 48 -2.90 -14.91 6.50
C ILE A 48 -2.04 -15.62 5.45
N LYS A 49 -1.99 -16.96 5.44
CA LYS A 49 -1.22 -17.76 4.47
C LYS A 49 -1.69 -17.57 3.01
N ARG A 50 -2.95 -17.20 2.79
CA ARG A 50 -3.54 -16.96 1.46
C ARG A 50 -3.41 -15.51 1.00
N SER A 51 -3.03 -14.59 1.88
CA SER A 51 -2.93 -13.18 1.56
C SER A 51 -1.48 -12.73 1.61
N ARG A 52 -1.10 -11.89 0.64
CA ARG A 52 0.11 -11.07 0.63
C ARG A 52 0.17 -10.04 1.79
N GLY A 53 -0.41 -10.36 2.96
CA GLY A 53 -0.50 -9.50 4.14
C GLY A 53 -1.57 -8.40 4.09
N ARG A 54 -2.23 -8.16 2.95
CA ARG A 54 -3.21 -7.07 2.86
C ARG A 54 -4.41 -7.31 3.76
N VAL A 55 -4.73 -6.28 4.55
CA VAL A 55 -5.84 -6.30 5.51
C VAL A 55 -7.11 -5.79 4.82
N TYR A 56 -8.21 -6.53 5.01
CA TYR A 56 -9.53 -6.20 4.50
C TYR A 56 -10.56 -6.29 5.65
N PRO A 57 -11.58 -5.42 5.69
CA PRO A 57 -12.71 -5.59 6.59
C PRO A 57 -13.43 -6.91 6.34
N CYS A 58 -13.92 -7.54 7.40
CA CYS A 58 -14.72 -8.76 7.28
C CYS A 58 -16.11 -8.50 6.67
N SER A 59 -16.67 -7.31 6.91
CA SER A 59 -17.94 -6.89 6.30
C SER A 59 -17.74 -6.63 4.80
N PRO A 60 -18.52 -7.22 3.90
CA PRO A 60 -18.37 -7.00 2.46
C PRO A 60 -19.20 -5.84 1.90
N HIS A 61 -20.19 -5.33 2.65
CA HIS A 61 -21.21 -4.42 2.08
C HIS A 61 -20.86 -2.94 2.24
N LEU A 62 -20.73 -2.47 3.48
CA LEU A 62 -20.38 -1.09 3.80
C LEU A 62 -19.06 -1.08 4.55
N THR A 63 -18.03 -0.54 3.90
CA THR A 63 -16.68 -0.44 4.46
C THR A 63 -15.99 0.82 3.97
N HIS A 64 -14.96 1.25 4.70
CA HIS A 64 -14.10 2.34 4.26
C HIS A 64 -13.24 1.97 3.04
N LEU A 65 -13.13 0.70 2.66
CA LEU A 65 -12.42 0.29 1.42
C LEU A 65 -13.25 0.51 0.14
N SER A 66 -14.56 0.73 0.28
CA SER A 66 -15.51 0.87 -0.83
C SER A 66 -15.30 2.19 -1.62
N HIS A 67 -16.21 2.50 -2.55
CA HIS A 67 -16.14 3.70 -3.40
C HIS A 67 -16.31 5.02 -2.63
N ASP A 68 -16.03 6.15 -3.29
CA ASP A 68 -16.09 7.52 -2.74
C ASP A 68 -17.28 7.79 -1.82
N MET A 69 -18.51 7.60 -2.32
CA MET A 69 -19.74 7.79 -1.51
C MET A 69 -19.80 6.93 -0.24
N ALA A 70 -19.30 5.68 -0.26
CA ALA A 70 -19.29 4.87 0.95
C ALA A 70 -18.26 5.38 1.97
N ARG A 71 -17.13 5.93 1.50
CA ARG A 71 -16.10 6.54 2.35
C ARG A 71 -16.58 7.83 2.98
N SER A 72 -17.29 8.67 2.22
CA SER A 72 -17.81 9.95 2.72
C SER A 72 -18.87 9.80 3.82
N LEU A 73 -19.48 8.62 3.94
CA LEU A 73 -20.47 8.32 4.99
C LEU A 73 -19.83 7.87 6.31
N LEU A 74 -18.54 7.52 6.31
CA LEU A 74 -17.87 6.89 7.45
C LEU A 74 -16.90 7.87 8.13
N PHE A 75 -17.16 8.12 9.41
CA PHE A 75 -16.36 8.99 10.27
C PHE A 75 -15.82 8.20 11.45
N PHE A 76 -14.76 8.70 12.10
CA PHE A 76 -14.37 8.16 13.39
C PHE A 76 -15.44 8.46 14.43
N ALA A 77 -15.90 7.44 15.15
CA ALA A 77 -16.90 7.63 16.21
C ALA A 77 -16.40 8.58 17.30
N GLN A 78 -15.12 8.52 17.64
CA GLN A 78 -14.48 9.44 18.57
C GLN A 78 -13.90 10.64 17.81
N GLY A 79 -14.42 11.83 18.08
CA GLY A 79 -13.86 13.08 17.59
C GLY A 79 -12.63 13.50 18.39
N LYS A 80 -11.71 14.22 17.76
CA LYS A 80 -10.55 14.83 18.44
C LYS A 80 -10.47 16.32 18.09
N PRO A 81 -10.08 17.19 19.04
CA PRO A 81 -9.85 18.60 18.74
C PRO A 81 -8.81 18.74 17.63
N LEU A 82 -9.02 19.69 16.71
CA LEU A 82 -8.09 19.94 15.61
C LEU A 82 -6.70 20.37 16.12
N GLY A 83 -6.65 21.07 17.25
CA GLY A 83 -5.41 21.63 17.80
C GLY A 83 -4.76 22.64 16.85
N ALA A 84 -3.49 22.97 17.11
CA ALA A 84 -2.79 24.08 16.46
C ALA A 84 -2.67 23.95 14.92
N ASP A 85 -2.55 22.73 14.39
CA ASP A 85 -2.31 22.51 12.95
C ASP A 85 -3.37 21.65 12.25
N GLY A 86 -4.31 21.04 12.99
CA GLY A 86 -5.31 20.15 12.41
C GLY A 86 -6.23 20.85 11.40
N PHE A 87 -6.51 22.14 11.61
CA PHE A 87 -7.32 22.90 10.65
C PHE A 87 -6.60 23.11 9.31
N ASN A 88 -5.27 23.28 9.31
CA ASN A 88 -4.48 23.33 8.09
C ASN A 88 -4.50 21.98 7.37
N TRP A 89 -4.32 20.89 8.11
CA TRP A 89 -4.42 19.54 7.54
C TRP A 89 -5.80 19.24 6.94
N LEU A 90 -6.88 19.71 7.57
CA LEU A 90 -8.23 19.58 7.05
C LEU A 90 -8.43 20.36 5.74
N LYS A 91 -7.97 21.61 5.67
CA LYS A 91 -7.98 22.41 4.43
C LYS A 91 -7.16 21.75 3.32
N LEU A 92 -5.97 21.24 3.65
CA LEU A 92 -5.11 20.52 2.70
C LEU A 92 -5.79 19.24 2.20
N HIS A 93 -6.52 18.55 3.08
CA HIS A 93 -7.27 17.36 2.71
C HIS A 93 -8.35 17.66 1.67
N VAL A 94 -9.13 18.74 1.84
CA VAL A 94 -10.07 19.22 0.82
C VAL A 94 -9.37 19.38 -0.52
N ILE A 95 -8.24 20.08 -0.57
CA ILE A 95 -7.49 20.28 -1.82
C ILE A 95 -7.01 18.97 -2.42
N ASN A 96 -6.49 18.05 -1.61
CA ASN A 96 -6.02 16.75 -2.11
C ASN A 96 -7.14 15.92 -2.75
N LEU A 97 -8.36 15.94 -2.18
CA LEU A 97 -9.53 15.25 -2.71
C LEU A 97 -10.01 15.84 -4.06
N THR A 98 -9.76 17.14 -4.30
CA THR A 98 -10.10 17.76 -5.60
C THR A 98 -9.33 17.19 -6.78
N GLY A 99 -8.16 16.58 -6.53
CA GLY A 99 -7.25 16.19 -7.60
C GLY A 99 -6.42 17.33 -8.18
N THR A 100 -6.74 18.58 -7.84
CA THR A 100 -6.01 19.77 -8.28
C THR A 100 -4.73 19.96 -7.46
N LYS A 101 -3.76 20.70 -8.01
CA LYS A 101 -2.52 21.09 -7.30
C LYS A 101 -1.67 19.91 -6.78
N LYS A 102 -1.90 18.67 -7.27
CA LYS A 102 -1.15 17.46 -6.90
C LYS A 102 0.38 17.58 -7.06
N ARG A 103 0.85 18.47 -7.95
CA ARG A 103 2.27 18.73 -8.20
C ARG A 103 2.83 19.93 -7.43
N GLU A 104 2.00 20.68 -6.74
CA GLU A 104 2.45 21.84 -5.98
C GLU A 104 2.89 21.45 -4.56
N PRO A 105 3.83 22.20 -3.96
CA PRO A 105 4.18 22.08 -2.55
C PRO A 105 2.98 22.24 -1.62
N ILE A 106 3.12 21.74 -0.38
CA ILE A 106 2.08 21.85 0.66
C ILE A 106 1.72 23.33 0.92
N SER A 107 2.70 24.23 0.96
CA SER A 107 2.50 25.67 1.16
C SER A 107 1.61 26.31 0.09
N GLU A 108 1.83 25.97 -1.19
CA GLU A 108 1.01 26.45 -2.30
C GLU A 108 -0.41 25.88 -2.26
N ARG A 109 -0.57 24.62 -1.83
CA ARG A 109 -1.91 24.02 -1.64
C ARG A 109 -2.68 24.70 -0.52
N HIS A 110 -2.02 25.05 0.59
CA HIS A 110 -2.65 25.84 1.66
C HIS A 110 -3.07 27.22 1.16
N ALA A 111 -2.18 27.95 0.47
CA ALA A 111 -2.53 29.25 -0.10
C ALA A 111 -3.71 29.16 -1.07
N TYR A 112 -3.79 28.09 -1.85
CA TYR A 112 -4.92 27.83 -2.73
C TYR A 112 -6.21 27.56 -1.94
N ALA A 113 -6.16 26.77 -0.85
CA ALA A 113 -7.30 26.52 0.03
C ALA A 113 -7.89 27.81 0.61
N GLU A 114 -7.04 28.75 1.03
CA GLU A 114 -7.50 30.07 1.50
C GLU A 114 -8.20 30.85 0.38
N LYS A 115 -7.63 30.85 -0.82
CA LYS A 115 -8.20 31.56 -1.98
C LYS A 115 -9.60 31.03 -2.35
N ILE A 116 -9.82 29.73 -2.24
CA ILE A 116 -11.10 29.10 -2.61
C ILE A 116 -12.05 28.88 -1.43
N MET A 117 -11.77 29.46 -0.26
CA MET A 117 -12.63 29.32 0.92
C MET A 117 -14.11 29.66 0.64
N PRO A 118 -14.47 30.67 -0.18
CA PRO A 118 -15.86 30.91 -0.55
C PRO A 118 -16.55 29.73 -1.26
N GLU A 119 -15.81 28.96 -2.07
CA GLU A 119 -16.32 27.76 -2.76
C GLU A 119 -16.50 26.59 -1.79
N ILE A 120 -15.58 26.45 -0.84
CA ILE A 120 -15.65 25.44 0.22
C ILE A 120 -16.89 25.67 1.10
N LEU A 121 -17.10 26.92 1.54
CA LEU A 121 -18.25 27.30 2.37
C LEU A 121 -19.57 27.19 1.62
N ASP A 122 -19.63 27.63 0.36
CA ASP A 122 -20.84 27.48 -0.47
C ASP A 122 -21.21 26.02 -0.70
N SER A 123 -20.21 25.16 -0.93
CA SER A 123 -20.41 23.72 -1.08
C SER A 123 -20.96 23.09 0.21
N ALA A 124 -20.52 23.55 1.38
CA ALA A 124 -21.01 23.08 2.67
C ALA A 124 -22.45 23.55 2.95
N ASP A 125 -22.76 24.81 2.66
CA ASP A 125 -24.04 25.43 3.00
C ASP A 125 -25.16 25.10 2.02
N ASN A 126 -24.83 25.07 0.73
CA ASN A 126 -25.79 24.91 -0.36
C ASN A 126 -25.34 23.79 -1.32
N PRO A 127 -25.20 22.55 -0.85
CA PRO A 127 -24.56 21.47 -1.61
C PRO A 127 -25.21 21.16 -2.95
N LEU A 128 -26.54 21.35 -3.07
CA LEU A 128 -27.31 21.06 -4.28
C LEU A 128 -27.85 22.32 -4.98
N THR A 129 -27.89 23.46 -4.30
CA THR A 129 -28.52 24.70 -4.79
C THR A 129 -27.54 25.83 -5.06
N GLY A 130 -26.31 25.72 -4.54
CA GLY A 130 -25.24 26.70 -4.74
C GLY A 130 -24.47 26.48 -6.04
N ARG A 131 -23.17 26.80 -6.01
CA ARG A 131 -22.26 26.67 -7.17
C ARG A 131 -21.81 25.24 -7.42
N GLN A 132 -22.05 24.32 -6.48
CA GLN A 132 -21.74 22.88 -6.59
C GLN A 132 -20.28 22.61 -6.97
N TRP A 133 -19.34 23.44 -6.49
CA TRP A 133 -17.92 23.34 -6.82
C TRP A 133 -17.35 21.93 -6.53
N TRP A 134 -17.77 21.34 -5.41
CA TRP A 134 -17.35 20.02 -4.95
C TRP A 134 -17.60 18.89 -5.98
N VAL A 135 -18.61 19.00 -6.84
CA VAL A 135 -18.99 17.96 -7.83
C VAL A 135 -17.87 17.71 -8.85
N ASN A 136 -17.04 18.72 -9.13
CA ASN A 136 -15.98 18.63 -10.14
C ASN A 136 -14.66 18.03 -9.61
N SER A 137 -14.64 17.54 -8.37
CA SER A 137 -13.45 16.93 -7.77
C SER A 137 -13.24 15.47 -8.22
N ASP A 138 -12.01 14.96 -8.04
CA ASP A 138 -11.70 13.53 -8.25
C ASP A 138 -12.50 12.62 -7.29
N GLU A 139 -12.75 13.09 -6.06
CA GLU A 139 -13.53 12.38 -5.02
C GLU A 139 -14.67 13.30 -4.49
N PRO A 140 -15.78 13.45 -5.23
CA PRO A 140 -16.87 14.39 -4.92
C PRO A 140 -17.44 14.29 -3.51
N TRP A 141 -17.86 13.10 -3.09
CA TRP A 141 -18.58 12.96 -1.84
C TRP A 141 -17.66 13.14 -0.64
N GLN A 142 -16.43 12.65 -0.71
CA GLN A 142 -15.41 12.95 0.31
C GLN A 142 -15.07 14.44 0.34
N THR A 143 -14.98 15.12 -0.82
CA THR A 143 -14.73 16.57 -0.89
C THR A 143 -15.85 17.34 -0.20
N LEU A 144 -17.11 16.97 -0.44
CA LEU A 144 -18.25 17.59 0.22
C LEU A 144 -18.22 17.39 1.74
N ALA A 145 -17.98 16.16 2.21
CA ALA A 145 -17.86 15.86 3.63
C ALA A 145 -16.74 16.68 4.29
N ALA A 146 -15.60 16.85 3.60
CA ALA A 146 -14.51 17.69 4.07
C ALA A 146 -14.84 19.19 4.06
N CYS A 147 -15.57 19.69 3.07
CA CYS A 147 -16.07 21.07 3.05
C CYS A 147 -16.98 21.36 4.25
N MET A 148 -17.89 20.44 4.58
CA MET A 148 -18.76 20.55 5.74
C MET A 148 -17.96 20.63 7.05
N GLU A 149 -16.93 19.81 7.20
CA GLU A 149 -16.06 19.86 8.39
C GLU A 149 -15.24 21.15 8.48
N VAL A 150 -14.77 21.70 7.35
CA VAL A 150 -14.11 23.01 7.34
C VAL A 150 -15.07 24.12 7.79
N ALA A 151 -16.30 24.10 7.28
CA ALA A 151 -17.32 25.07 7.66
C ALA A 151 -17.69 24.96 9.16
N ASN A 152 -17.86 23.74 9.66
CA ASN A 152 -18.13 23.48 11.08
C ASN A 152 -16.98 23.95 11.98
N ALA A 153 -15.73 23.66 11.60
CA ALA A 153 -14.56 24.12 12.34
C ALA A 153 -14.44 25.65 12.37
N LEU A 154 -14.69 26.34 11.25
CA LEU A 154 -14.68 27.81 11.18
C LEU A 154 -15.76 28.46 12.03
N ARG A 155 -16.90 27.78 12.20
CA ARG A 155 -18.06 28.27 12.96
C ARG A 155 -18.05 27.81 14.42
N CYS A 156 -17.03 27.08 14.85
CA CYS A 156 -16.88 26.63 16.24
C CYS A 156 -16.71 27.87 17.16
N PRO A 157 -17.56 28.05 18.19
CA PRO A 157 -17.50 29.23 19.06
C PRO A 157 -16.15 29.42 19.76
N GLU A 158 -15.52 28.32 20.18
CA GLU A 158 -14.21 28.31 20.83
C GLU A 158 -13.03 28.42 19.84
N GLY A 159 -13.34 28.55 18.55
CA GLY A 159 -12.38 28.62 17.45
C GLY A 159 -12.06 27.27 16.81
N PRO A 160 -11.45 27.25 15.60
CA PRO A 160 -11.21 26.02 14.84
C PRO A 160 -10.34 24.99 15.58
N GLU A 161 -9.39 25.43 16.41
CA GLU A 161 -8.49 24.51 17.12
C GLU A 161 -9.22 23.61 18.14
N ALA A 162 -10.32 24.11 18.72
CA ALA A 162 -11.12 23.37 19.69
C ALA A 162 -12.14 22.42 19.04
N TYR A 163 -12.41 22.57 17.74
CA TYR A 163 -13.41 21.79 17.03
C TYR A 163 -13.08 20.29 17.08
N GLY A 164 -14.00 19.50 17.64
CA GLY A 164 -13.91 18.04 17.72
C GLY A 164 -14.16 17.38 16.36
N CYS A 165 -13.15 17.32 15.49
CA CYS A 165 -13.27 16.76 14.16
C CYS A 165 -13.31 15.22 14.20
N HIS A 166 -14.26 14.65 13.44
CA HIS A 166 -14.46 13.20 13.32
C HIS A 166 -13.96 12.64 11.99
N LEU A 167 -13.71 13.51 11.00
CA LEU A 167 -13.35 13.11 9.65
C LEU A 167 -11.94 12.50 9.61
N PRO A 168 -11.77 11.28 9.09
CA PRO A 168 -10.46 10.76 8.77
C PRO A 168 -9.84 11.56 7.63
N ILE A 169 -8.54 11.86 7.72
CA ILE A 169 -7.81 12.47 6.61
C ILE A 169 -6.69 11.56 6.12
N HIS A 170 -6.47 11.59 4.81
CA HIS A 170 -5.73 10.56 4.09
C HIS A 170 -4.31 11.02 3.76
N GLN A 171 -3.33 10.14 3.94
CA GLN A 171 -1.95 10.31 3.49
C GLN A 171 -1.57 9.11 2.61
N ASP A 172 -1.17 9.38 1.37
CA ASP A 172 -0.91 8.37 0.35
C ASP A 172 0.49 8.55 -0.26
N GLY A 173 1.11 7.44 -0.65
CA GLY A 173 2.40 7.40 -1.33
C GLY A 173 2.27 7.69 -2.83
N SER A 174 3.26 8.35 -3.45
CA SER A 174 3.17 8.70 -4.87
C SER A 174 3.20 7.49 -5.80
N CYS A 175 3.83 6.39 -5.39
CA CYS A 175 3.70 5.06 -5.99
C CYS A 175 4.35 4.06 -5.03
N ASN A 176 3.58 3.49 -4.10
CA ASN A 176 4.12 2.69 -3.00
C ASN A 176 4.98 1.51 -3.51
N GLY A 177 4.54 0.81 -4.57
CA GLY A 177 5.31 -0.28 -5.16
C GLY A 177 6.71 0.13 -5.67
N LEU A 178 6.81 1.26 -6.37
CA LEU A 178 8.10 1.80 -6.83
C LEU A 178 8.95 2.35 -5.66
N GLN A 179 8.33 2.86 -4.60
CA GLN A 179 9.05 3.22 -3.37
C GLN A 179 9.73 1.99 -2.77
N HIS A 180 9.03 0.85 -2.69
CA HIS A 180 9.64 -0.40 -2.22
C HIS A 180 10.77 -0.86 -3.14
N TYR A 181 10.61 -0.83 -4.47
CA TYR A 181 11.70 -1.20 -5.38
C TYR A 181 12.92 -0.29 -5.25
N ALA A 182 12.73 1.03 -5.20
CA ALA A 182 13.81 1.98 -5.04
C ALA A 182 14.56 1.76 -3.71
N ALA A 183 13.82 1.45 -2.64
CA ALA A 183 14.41 1.17 -1.33
C ALA A 183 15.14 -0.17 -1.27
N LEU A 184 14.60 -1.23 -1.87
CA LEU A 184 15.24 -2.55 -1.97
C LEU A 184 16.53 -2.49 -2.81
N GLY A 185 16.48 -1.80 -3.95
CA GLY A 185 17.61 -1.67 -4.87
C GLY A 185 18.56 -0.52 -4.54
N ARG A 186 18.29 0.26 -3.49
CA ARG A 186 19.02 1.50 -3.13
C ARG A 186 19.25 2.42 -4.34
N ASP A 187 18.24 2.52 -5.20
CA ASP A 187 18.30 3.27 -6.45
C ASP A 187 17.99 4.75 -6.19
N THR A 188 19.00 5.60 -6.27
CA THR A 188 18.87 7.05 -6.06
C THR A 188 17.92 7.70 -7.06
N VAL A 189 18.01 7.34 -8.35
CA VAL A 189 17.18 7.94 -9.41
C VAL A 189 15.73 7.51 -9.24
N GLY A 190 15.53 6.22 -8.95
CA GLY A 190 14.23 5.67 -8.58
C GLY A 190 13.65 6.40 -7.36
N ALA A 191 14.44 6.52 -6.28
CA ALA A 191 14.05 7.13 -5.01
C ALA A 191 13.63 8.60 -5.14
N GLU A 192 14.35 9.40 -5.93
CA GLU A 192 13.98 10.78 -6.23
C GLU A 192 12.62 10.84 -6.93
N SER A 193 12.41 10.00 -7.96
CA SER A 193 11.19 10.03 -8.77
C SER A 193 9.90 9.69 -8.00
N VAL A 194 10.03 9.03 -6.84
CA VAL A 194 8.91 8.59 -5.99
C VAL A 194 8.95 9.20 -4.58
N ASN A 195 9.64 10.33 -4.41
CA ASN A 195 9.63 11.15 -3.20
C ASN A 195 10.22 10.46 -1.94
N LEU A 196 11.18 9.55 -2.12
CA LEU A 196 11.97 9.02 -0.99
C LEU A 196 13.12 9.97 -0.62
N THR A 197 13.66 10.68 -1.60
CA THR A 197 14.65 11.74 -1.37
C THR A 197 13.93 13.05 -1.03
N PRO A 198 14.37 13.82 -0.01
CA PRO A 198 13.78 15.12 0.30
C PRO A 198 13.86 16.08 -0.89
N THR A 199 12.73 16.65 -1.27
CA THR A 199 12.64 17.66 -2.34
C THR A 199 11.60 18.72 -1.97
N ASP A 200 11.81 19.97 -2.39
CA ASP A 200 10.88 21.07 -2.11
C ASP A 200 9.57 20.95 -2.88
N ARG A 201 9.64 20.34 -4.07
CA ARG A 201 8.49 20.03 -4.92
C ARG A 201 8.28 18.53 -5.01
N PRO A 202 7.01 18.06 -4.93
CA PRO A 202 6.71 16.64 -5.08
C PRO A 202 6.96 16.20 -6.53
N GLN A 203 7.66 15.08 -6.67
CA GLN A 203 7.89 14.39 -7.93
C GLN A 203 6.66 13.55 -8.33
N ASP A 204 6.39 13.48 -9.63
CA ASP A 204 5.24 12.78 -10.18
C ASP A 204 5.69 11.79 -11.26
N VAL A 205 6.10 10.60 -10.81
CA VAL A 205 6.60 9.51 -11.68
C VAL A 205 5.68 9.25 -12.88
N TYR A 206 4.36 9.29 -12.69
CA TYR A 206 3.40 9.01 -13.76
C TYR A 206 3.46 10.04 -14.88
N SER A 207 3.62 11.32 -14.54
CA SER A 207 3.74 12.39 -15.53
C SER A 207 5.08 12.33 -16.25
N ASN A 208 6.15 11.98 -15.54
CA ASN A 208 7.46 11.77 -16.14
C ASN A 208 7.44 10.60 -17.14
N VAL A 209 6.79 9.49 -16.79
CA VAL A 209 6.60 8.35 -17.69
C VAL A 209 5.69 8.72 -18.86
N ALA A 210 4.58 9.43 -18.62
CA ALA A 210 3.68 9.86 -19.70
C ALA A 210 4.41 10.72 -20.74
N ASN A 211 5.25 11.66 -20.30
CA ASN A 211 6.08 12.48 -21.20
C ASN A 211 7.12 11.65 -21.96
N LEU A 212 7.66 10.58 -21.35
CA LEU A 212 8.56 9.67 -22.05
C LEU A 212 7.81 8.88 -23.13
N VAL A 213 6.67 8.28 -22.79
CA VAL A 213 5.86 7.50 -23.72
C VAL A 213 5.37 8.38 -24.88
N GLU A 214 4.96 9.62 -24.63
CA GLU A 214 4.54 10.56 -25.69
C GLU A 214 5.67 10.90 -26.67
N ARG A 215 6.93 10.98 -26.19
CA ARG A 215 8.09 11.16 -27.06
C ARG A 215 8.35 9.94 -27.93
N GLU A 216 8.27 8.73 -27.37
CA GLU A 216 8.43 7.51 -28.17
C GLU A 216 7.27 7.32 -29.17
N ARG A 217 6.03 7.53 -28.74
CA ARG A 217 4.84 7.54 -29.62
C ARG A 217 5.02 8.51 -30.79
N SER A 218 5.58 9.69 -30.54
CA SER A 218 5.83 10.69 -31.60
C SER A 218 6.84 10.20 -32.65
N LYS A 219 7.87 9.42 -32.25
CA LYS A 219 8.80 8.78 -33.21
C LYS A 219 8.10 7.71 -34.03
N ASP A 220 7.30 6.87 -33.39
CA ASP A 220 6.51 5.83 -34.07
C ASP A 220 5.51 6.45 -35.07
N ALA A 221 4.87 7.55 -34.69
CA ALA A 221 3.97 8.29 -35.56
C ALA A 221 4.70 8.88 -36.78
N ALA A 222 5.93 9.37 -36.60
CA ALA A 222 6.79 9.83 -37.70
C ALA A 222 7.24 8.67 -38.62
N ASN A 223 7.33 7.46 -38.08
CA ASN A 223 7.60 6.23 -38.83
C ASN A 223 6.33 5.58 -39.44
N ASN A 224 5.22 6.34 -39.53
CA ASN A 224 3.94 5.90 -40.09
C ASN A 224 3.27 4.72 -39.36
N VAL A 225 3.53 4.57 -38.06
CA VAL A 225 2.75 3.65 -37.22
C VAL A 225 1.38 4.27 -36.95
N GLU A 226 0.35 3.73 -37.59
CA GLU A 226 -1.04 4.27 -37.57
C GLU A 226 -1.57 4.48 -36.15
N ILE A 227 -1.43 3.47 -35.28
CA ILE A 227 -1.91 3.56 -33.90
C ILE A 227 -1.22 4.68 -33.11
N ALA A 228 0.06 4.95 -33.40
CA ALA A 228 0.80 6.01 -32.75
C ALA A 228 0.25 7.39 -33.17
N GLN A 229 -0.13 7.57 -34.44
CA GLN A 229 -0.74 8.81 -34.93
C GLN A 229 -2.12 9.06 -34.29
N LEU A 230 -2.96 8.02 -34.20
CA LEU A 230 -4.29 8.12 -33.58
C LEU A 230 -4.25 8.46 -32.09
N LEU A 231 -3.20 8.03 -31.38
CA LEU A 231 -3.04 8.27 -29.94
C LEU A 231 -2.42 9.64 -29.60
N ALA A 232 -2.12 10.48 -30.59
CA ALA A 232 -1.51 11.80 -30.36
C ALA A 232 -2.36 12.66 -29.40
N GLY A 233 -1.72 13.20 -28.36
CA GLY A 233 -2.37 14.05 -27.35
C GLY A 233 -3.27 13.30 -26.36
N LEU A 234 -3.51 12.00 -26.53
CA LEU A 234 -4.30 11.20 -25.59
C LEU A 234 -3.47 10.69 -24.42
N ILE A 235 -2.14 10.56 -24.58
CA ILE A 235 -1.25 10.05 -23.54
C ILE A 235 -1.12 11.06 -22.40
N ASN A 236 -1.78 10.75 -21.28
CA ASN A 236 -1.77 11.59 -20.09
C ASN A 236 -1.54 10.78 -18.81
N ARG A 237 -1.30 11.48 -17.71
CA ARG A 237 -1.05 10.91 -16.38
C ARG A 237 -2.12 9.89 -15.96
N LYS A 238 -3.40 10.15 -16.24
CA LYS A 238 -4.52 9.30 -15.82
C LYS A 238 -4.49 7.95 -16.56
N ILE A 239 -4.21 7.97 -17.87
CA ILE A 239 -4.07 6.75 -18.69
C ILE A 239 -2.84 5.95 -18.27
N ILE A 240 -1.70 6.62 -18.11
CA ILE A 240 -0.42 5.96 -17.81
C ILE A 240 -0.34 5.42 -16.38
N LYS A 241 -1.05 6.04 -15.41
CA LYS A 241 -1.05 5.62 -14.00
C LYS A 241 -1.36 4.14 -13.85
N GLN A 242 -2.39 3.63 -14.53
CA GLN A 242 -2.78 2.22 -14.43
C GLN A 242 -1.66 1.30 -14.89
N THR A 243 -1.04 1.60 -16.04
CA THR A 243 0.06 0.81 -16.61
C THR A 243 1.30 0.84 -15.72
N VAL A 244 1.67 1.99 -15.17
CA VAL A 244 2.87 2.12 -14.29
C VAL A 244 2.67 1.40 -12.96
N ILE A 245 1.44 1.36 -12.43
CA ILE A 245 1.13 0.60 -11.20
C ILE A 245 1.22 -0.91 -11.46
N THR A 246 0.84 -1.38 -12.65
CA THR A 246 0.85 -2.82 -12.98
C THR A 246 2.19 -3.30 -13.56
N THR A 247 2.99 -2.40 -14.12
CA THR A 247 4.17 -2.72 -14.91
C THR A 247 5.31 -1.78 -14.54
N VAL A 248 6.39 -2.35 -13.99
CA VAL A 248 7.64 -1.62 -13.71
C VAL A 248 8.69 -1.90 -14.81
N TYR A 249 8.32 -2.64 -15.86
CA TYR A 249 9.20 -3.01 -16.97
C TYR A 249 9.58 -1.81 -17.85
N GLY A 250 10.87 -1.67 -18.14
CA GLY A 250 11.35 -1.03 -19.38
C GLY A 250 11.63 0.47 -19.34
N VAL A 251 11.50 1.14 -18.20
CA VAL A 251 11.94 2.54 -18.09
C VAL A 251 13.40 2.55 -17.65
N THR A 252 14.30 3.08 -18.49
CA THR A 252 15.77 3.19 -18.27
C THR A 252 16.17 3.85 -16.95
N ARG A 253 15.23 4.53 -16.27
CA ARG A 253 15.43 5.18 -14.97
C ARG A 253 15.24 4.27 -13.74
N PHE A 254 14.78 3.03 -13.92
CA PHE A 254 14.51 2.09 -12.82
C PHE A 254 15.24 0.76 -13.04
N THR A 255 16.54 0.81 -13.32
CA THR A 255 17.35 -0.38 -13.62
C THR A 255 17.35 -1.38 -12.45
N SER A 256 17.57 -0.92 -11.22
CA SER A 256 17.55 -1.80 -10.05
C SER A 256 16.18 -2.45 -9.83
N ALA A 257 15.09 -1.73 -10.08
CA ALA A 257 13.75 -2.30 -9.98
C ALA A 257 13.52 -3.41 -11.01
N LYS A 258 14.04 -3.23 -12.23
CA LYS A 258 14.00 -4.24 -13.29
C LYS A 258 14.84 -5.47 -12.89
N ASP A 259 16.05 -5.27 -12.42
CA ASP A 259 16.95 -6.38 -12.04
C ASP A 259 16.34 -7.23 -10.91
N ILE A 260 15.72 -6.59 -9.91
CA ILE A 260 15.01 -7.28 -8.82
C ILE A 260 13.80 -8.07 -9.36
N GLN A 261 13.02 -7.49 -10.27
CA GLN A 261 11.89 -8.19 -10.89
C GLN A 261 12.32 -9.38 -11.74
N ASP A 262 13.38 -9.21 -12.53
CA ASP A 262 13.92 -10.28 -13.37
C ASP A 262 14.45 -11.41 -12.47
N TRP A 263 15.13 -11.08 -11.35
CA TRP A 263 15.55 -12.06 -10.34
C TRP A 263 14.37 -12.80 -9.69
N PHE A 264 13.31 -12.09 -9.28
CA PHE A 264 12.08 -12.73 -8.77
C PHE A 264 11.46 -13.65 -9.82
N THR A 265 11.29 -13.16 -11.03
CA THR A 265 10.68 -13.88 -12.15
C THR A 265 11.43 -15.17 -12.44
N GLU A 266 12.75 -15.13 -12.60
CA GLU A 266 13.54 -16.33 -12.87
C GLU A 266 13.58 -17.28 -11.66
N SER A 267 13.66 -16.77 -10.43
CA SER A 267 13.59 -17.60 -9.22
C SER A 267 12.26 -18.36 -9.14
N ALA A 268 11.13 -17.67 -9.33
CA ALA A 268 9.80 -18.28 -9.29
C ALA A 268 9.59 -19.30 -10.42
N LYS A 269 10.14 -19.02 -11.61
CA LYS A 269 10.14 -19.97 -12.72
C LYS A 269 10.89 -21.25 -12.33
N LEU A 270 12.13 -21.14 -11.82
CA LEU A 270 12.92 -22.30 -11.42
C LEU A 270 12.26 -23.10 -10.29
N ILE A 271 11.72 -22.44 -9.27
CA ILE A 271 10.98 -23.11 -8.18
C ILE A 271 9.79 -23.89 -8.75
N SER A 272 9.00 -23.26 -9.62
CA SER A 272 7.80 -23.89 -10.15
C SER A 272 8.08 -24.99 -11.17
N THR A 273 9.09 -24.86 -12.03
CA THR A 273 9.36 -25.83 -13.11
C THR A 273 10.34 -26.93 -12.71
N VAL A 274 11.32 -26.62 -11.85
CA VAL A 274 12.37 -27.57 -11.45
C VAL A 274 12.01 -28.26 -10.14
N ALA A 275 11.67 -27.50 -9.10
CA ALA A 275 11.26 -28.09 -7.82
C ALA A 275 9.80 -28.60 -7.85
N GLY A 276 8.97 -28.09 -8.76
CA GLY A 276 7.55 -28.46 -8.85
C GLY A 276 6.72 -27.91 -7.68
N GLU A 277 7.23 -26.92 -6.97
CA GLU A 277 6.63 -26.35 -5.76
C GLU A 277 6.03 -24.96 -6.02
N SER A 278 5.14 -24.53 -5.12
CA SER A 278 4.65 -23.15 -5.10
C SER A 278 5.65 -22.25 -4.39
N VAL A 279 5.82 -21.03 -4.91
CA VAL A 279 6.71 -20.06 -4.27
C VAL A 279 6.11 -19.65 -2.92
N GLU A 280 6.95 -19.65 -1.89
CA GLU A 280 6.64 -19.16 -0.56
C GLU A 280 7.81 -18.36 0.02
N TRP A 281 7.50 -17.49 0.98
CA TRP A 281 8.47 -16.70 1.73
C TRP A 281 7.91 -16.29 3.09
N ILE A 282 8.77 -15.69 3.92
CA ILE A 282 8.40 -15.08 5.20
C ILE A 282 8.59 -13.57 5.06
N THR A 283 7.58 -12.77 5.43
CA THR A 283 7.70 -11.31 5.41
C THR A 283 8.69 -10.84 6.49
N PRO A 284 9.22 -9.60 6.40
CA PRO A 284 10.11 -9.06 7.44
C PRO A 284 9.49 -9.00 8.85
N ILE A 285 8.15 -9.06 8.95
CA ILE A 285 7.42 -9.12 10.23
C ILE A 285 7.03 -10.55 10.65
N GLY A 286 7.57 -11.57 10.00
CA GLY A 286 7.40 -12.99 10.37
C GLY A 286 6.13 -13.66 9.86
N LEU A 287 5.41 -13.06 8.90
CA LEU A 287 4.20 -13.68 8.34
C LEU A 287 4.56 -14.60 7.15
N PRO A 288 4.15 -15.88 7.15
CA PRO A 288 4.37 -16.75 6.00
C PRO A 288 3.40 -16.41 4.86
N VAL A 289 3.91 -16.32 3.64
CA VAL A 289 3.14 -16.08 2.41
C VAL A 289 3.39 -17.22 1.44
N VAL A 290 2.31 -17.76 0.85
CA VAL A 290 2.39 -18.84 -0.15
C VAL A 290 1.57 -18.47 -1.38
N GLN A 291 2.17 -18.56 -2.57
CA GLN A 291 1.45 -18.38 -3.83
C GLN A 291 0.59 -19.61 -4.15
N SER A 292 -0.70 -19.54 -3.82
CA SER A 292 -1.65 -20.65 -3.96
C SER A 292 -2.17 -20.86 -5.40
N TYR A 293 -1.31 -20.75 -6.40
CA TYR A 293 -1.66 -21.02 -7.80
C TYR A 293 -1.49 -22.51 -8.11
N ASN A 294 -2.42 -23.33 -7.64
CA ASN A 294 -2.42 -24.77 -7.85
C ASN A 294 -3.38 -25.19 -8.96
N ASN A 295 -3.20 -26.41 -9.47
CA ASN A 295 -4.19 -27.05 -10.33
C ASN A 295 -5.52 -27.15 -9.58
N ASN A 296 -6.60 -26.76 -10.24
CA ASN A 296 -7.94 -27.12 -9.79
C ASN A 296 -8.02 -28.66 -9.90
N PRO A 297 -8.40 -29.41 -8.84
CA PRO A 297 -8.50 -30.87 -8.92
C PRO A 297 -9.45 -31.35 -10.03
N TYR A 298 -10.34 -30.49 -10.53
CA TYR A 298 -11.23 -30.77 -11.65
C TYR A 298 -10.64 -30.53 -13.06
N GLU A 299 -9.47 -29.89 -13.18
CA GLU A 299 -8.82 -29.57 -14.49
C GLU A 299 -7.62 -30.50 -14.81
N ALA A 300 -7.47 -31.60 -14.07
CA ALA A 300 -6.32 -32.50 -14.18
C ALA A 300 -6.40 -33.48 -15.36
N ILE A 301 -6.58 -32.99 -16.58
CA ILE A 301 -6.36 -33.79 -17.80
C ILE A 301 -5.63 -32.91 -18.83
N ASN A 302 -4.33 -33.21 -19.00
CA ASN A 302 -3.39 -32.73 -20.02
C ASN A 302 -2.83 -31.29 -19.88
N SER A 303 -1.50 -31.24 -19.66
CA SER A 303 -0.58 -30.10 -19.89
C SER A 303 -0.93 -28.73 -19.27
N ASN A 304 -0.88 -28.60 -17.93
CA ASN A 304 -1.09 -27.32 -17.23
C ASN A 304 0.13 -26.82 -16.42
N ILE A 305 1.27 -27.53 -16.44
CA ILE A 305 2.47 -27.15 -15.68
C ILE A 305 3.01 -25.79 -16.15
N ASP A 306 3.11 -25.57 -17.46
CA ASP A 306 3.58 -24.29 -18.01
C ASP A 306 2.65 -23.13 -17.61
N ARG A 307 1.34 -23.36 -17.58
CA ARG A 307 0.36 -22.33 -17.19
C ARG A 307 0.47 -21.95 -15.72
N ILE A 308 0.72 -22.91 -14.83
CA ILE A 308 0.97 -22.65 -13.41
C ILE A 308 2.30 -21.92 -13.24
N ALA A 309 3.36 -22.40 -13.88
CA ALA A 309 4.67 -21.77 -13.83
C ALA A 309 4.62 -20.31 -14.29
N ILE A 310 3.88 -20.00 -15.37
CA ILE A 310 3.64 -18.63 -15.83
C ILE A 310 2.93 -17.80 -14.76
N LYS A 311 1.91 -18.35 -14.07
CA LYS A 311 1.18 -17.63 -13.01
C LYS A 311 2.07 -17.37 -11.79
N GLN A 312 2.78 -18.38 -11.30
CA GLN A 312 3.73 -18.26 -10.18
C GLN A 312 4.76 -17.18 -10.49
N ARG A 313 5.42 -17.30 -11.65
CA ARG A 313 6.41 -16.36 -12.18
C ARG A 313 5.89 -14.92 -12.22
N ASN A 314 4.81 -14.69 -12.95
CA ASN A 314 4.31 -13.33 -13.18
C ASN A 314 3.73 -12.69 -11.89
N ALA A 315 3.29 -13.49 -10.94
CA ALA A 315 2.68 -13.00 -9.71
C ALA A 315 3.68 -12.81 -8.56
N PHE A 316 4.89 -13.37 -8.64
CA PHE A 316 5.84 -13.30 -7.52
C PHE A 316 6.31 -11.86 -7.24
N PRO A 317 6.80 -11.09 -8.23
CA PRO A 317 7.19 -9.69 -8.00
C PRO A 317 6.09 -8.83 -7.36
N PRO A 318 4.85 -8.76 -7.90
CA PRO A 318 3.82 -7.95 -7.27
C PRO A 318 3.44 -8.50 -5.89
N ASN A 319 3.30 -9.81 -5.69
CA ASN A 319 2.92 -10.34 -4.38
C ASN A 319 3.99 -10.06 -3.31
N PHE A 320 5.26 -10.13 -3.66
CA PHE A 320 6.36 -9.81 -2.74
C PHE A 320 6.31 -8.34 -2.33
N ILE A 321 6.17 -7.41 -3.29
CA ILE A 321 6.05 -5.98 -3.01
C ILE A 321 4.83 -5.67 -2.16
N HIS A 322 3.67 -6.28 -2.45
CA HIS A 322 2.48 -6.12 -1.62
C HIS A 322 2.63 -6.65 -0.20
N SER A 323 3.45 -7.69 0.00
CA SER A 323 3.78 -8.20 1.34
C SER A 323 4.70 -7.24 2.10
N SER A 324 5.57 -6.51 1.39
CA SER A 324 6.41 -5.44 1.95
C SER A 324 5.57 -4.21 2.34
N ASP A 325 4.66 -3.79 1.47
CA ASP A 325 3.68 -2.72 1.71
C ASP A 325 2.82 -3.05 2.94
N SER A 326 2.28 -4.27 3.01
CA SER A 326 1.51 -4.73 4.16
C SER A 326 2.33 -4.76 5.45
N SER A 327 3.61 -5.15 5.38
CA SER A 327 4.52 -5.12 6.54
C SER A 327 4.75 -3.69 7.04
N HIS A 328 4.95 -2.75 6.12
CA HIS A 328 5.12 -1.33 6.45
C HIS A 328 3.86 -0.73 7.07
N MET A 329 2.69 -1.02 6.50
CA MET A 329 1.40 -0.60 7.03
C MET A 329 1.16 -1.16 8.45
N MET A 330 1.41 -2.45 8.68
CA MET A 330 1.24 -3.07 10.00
C MET A 330 2.19 -2.48 11.05
N LEU A 331 3.47 -2.27 10.69
CA LEU A 331 4.42 -1.60 11.59
C LEU A 331 3.94 -0.18 11.92
N THR A 332 3.55 0.59 10.91
CA THR A 332 3.03 1.95 11.11
C THR A 332 1.82 1.95 12.05
N ALA A 333 0.85 1.05 11.82
CA ALA A 333 -0.34 0.91 12.65
C ALA A 333 0.01 0.60 14.13
N LEU A 334 0.92 -0.35 14.37
CA LEU A 334 1.33 -0.74 15.72
C LEU A 334 2.00 0.41 16.49
N TYR A 335 2.86 1.18 15.83
CA TYR A 335 3.52 2.33 16.46
C TYR A 335 2.56 3.51 16.65
N CYS A 336 1.64 3.74 15.71
CA CYS A 336 0.56 4.72 15.87
C CYS A 336 -0.31 4.37 17.09
N GLN A 337 -0.70 3.10 17.23
CA GLN A 337 -1.50 2.62 18.35
C GLN A 337 -0.79 2.85 19.70
N ARG A 338 0.51 2.57 19.80
CA ARG A 338 1.29 2.83 21.03
C ARG A 338 1.33 4.32 21.41
N LYS A 339 1.14 5.21 20.44
CA LYS A 339 1.03 6.66 20.67
C LYS A 339 -0.41 7.15 20.84
N GLY A 340 -1.41 6.26 20.89
CA GLY A 340 -2.82 6.65 21.00
C GLY A 340 -3.38 7.31 19.73
N ILE A 341 -2.75 7.08 18.58
CA ILE A 341 -3.20 7.57 17.28
C ILE A 341 -4.20 6.57 16.70
N THR A 342 -5.40 7.05 16.36
CA THR A 342 -6.41 6.25 15.67
C THR A 342 -5.96 6.06 14.23
N PHE A 343 -5.69 4.81 13.84
CA PHE A 343 -5.16 4.49 12.52
C PHE A 343 -6.17 3.63 11.75
N ALA A 344 -6.43 4.02 10.51
CA ALA A 344 -7.06 3.16 9.52
C ALA A 344 -6.23 3.17 8.23
N SER A 345 -6.40 2.16 7.39
CA SER A 345 -5.70 2.08 6.11
C SER A 345 -6.60 1.53 5.03
N ILE A 346 -6.46 2.08 3.82
CA ILE A 346 -6.81 1.42 2.57
C ILE A 346 -5.49 1.06 1.90
N HIS A 347 -4.96 -0.11 2.23
CA HIS A 347 -3.65 -0.55 1.76
C HIS A 347 -2.56 0.49 2.06
N ASP A 348 -2.04 1.15 1.02
CA ASP A 348 -0.96 2.16 1.04
C ASP A 348 -1.43 3.57 1.44
N CYS A 349 -2.73 3.79 1.58
CA CYS A 349 -3.31 5.05 2.01
C CYS A 349 -3.67 5.00 3.51
N PHE A 350 -3.00 5.83 4.32
CA PHE A 350 -3.09 5.83 5.78
C PHE A 350 -3.93 6.99 6.31
N TRP A 351 -4.83 6.68 7.24
CA TRP A 351 -5.87 7.58 7.72
C TRP A 351 -5.75 7.80 9.23
N THR A 352 -5.90 9.04 9.66
CA THR A 352 -5.95 9.42 11.08
C THR A 352 -6.71 10.74 11.25
N HIS A 353 -6.93 11.18 12.50
CA HIS A 353 -7.48 12.51 12.79
C HIS A 353 -6.53 13.63 12.34
N PRO A 354 -7.05 14.80 11.91
CA PRO A 354 -6.22 15.91 11.45
C PRO A 354 -5.11 16.34 12.41
N CYS A 355 -5.41 16.36 13.71
CA CYS A 355 -4.47 16.74 14.77
C CYS A 355 -3.28 15.78 14.95
N THR A 356 -3.30 14.60 14.32
CA THR A 356 -2.28 13.56 14.49
C THR A 356 -1.53 13.21 13.20
N VAL A 357 -1.81 13.88 12.08
CA VAL A 357 -1.18 13.55 10.80
C VAL A 357 0.33 13.77 10.81
N ALA A 358 0.82 14.86 11.39
CA ALA A 358 2.26 15.11 11.45
C ALA A 358 3.01 13.97 12.16
N GLU A 359 2.46 13.47 13.28
CA GLU A 359 3.04 12.38 14.05
C GLU A 359 2.90 11.03 13.32
N MET A 360 1.74 10.75 12.70
CA MET A 360 1.58 9.57 11.85
C MET A 360 2.58 9.56 10.69
N ASN A 361 2.79 10.71 10.03
CA ASN A 361 3.76 10.85 8.94
C ASN A 361 5.20 10.60 9.41
N LYS A 362 5.54 11.05 10.61
CA LYS A 362 6.84 10.74 11.23
C LYS A 362 7.00 9.24 11.46
N ILE A 363 6.00 8.59 12.05
CA ILE A 363 5.99 7.14 12.28
C ILE A 363 6.10 6.39 10.95
N CYS A 364 5.28 6.75 9.95
CA CYS A 364 5.28 6.15 8.62
C CYS A 364 6.69 6.14 8.00
N ARG A 365 7.39 7.29 7.97
CA ARG A 365 8.76 7.40 7.44
C ARG A 365 9.75 6.59 8.27
N GLN A 366 9.66 6.65 9.60
CA GLN A 366 10.53 5.88 10.49
C GLN A 366 10.38 4.37 10.28
N GLN A 367 9.14 3.88 10.13
CA GLN A 367 8.89 2.46 9.91
C GLN A 367 9.30 2.01 8.51
N PHE A 368 9.17 2.87 7.48
CA PHE A 368 9.68 2.57 6.15
C PHE A 368 11.20 2.38 6.17
N VAL A 369 11.92 3.30 6.80
CA VAL A 369 13.38 3.21 6.97
C VAL A 369 13.76 1.99 7.80
N SER A 370 13.05 1.73 8.91
CA SER A 370 13.34 0.58 9.79
C SER A 370 13.17 -0.75 9.06
N LEU A 371 12.08 -0.90 8.30
CA LEU A 371 11.80 -2.06 7.47
C LEU A 371 12.89 -2.27 6.42
N HIS A 372 13.16 -1.25 5.60
CA HIS A 372 14.13 -1.35 4.50
C HIS A 372 15.58 -1.26 4.95
N SER A 373 15.87 -1.05 6.23
CA SER A 373 17.22 -1.21 6.79
C SER A 373 17.59 -2.68 7.00
N GLN A 374 16.61 -3.58 6.99
CA GLN A 374 16.84 -5.02 7.02
C GLN A 374 17.37 -5.53 5.66
N PRO A 375 18.18 -6.60 5.64
CA PRO A 375 18.69 -7.20 4.41
C PRO A 375 17.63 -8.10 3.74
N ILE A 376 16.52 -7.48 3.30
CA ILE A 376 15.29 -8.16 2.87
C ILE A 376 15.56 -9.13 1.70
N LEU A 377 16.34 -8.72 0.69
CA LEU A 377 16.60 -9.55 -0.49
C LEU A 377 17.56 -10.69 -0.16
N GLU A 378 18.57 -10.44 0.69
CA GLU A 378 19.52 -11.44 1.14
C GLU A 378 18.84 -12.50 2.02
N ASP A 379 17.97 -12.09 2.93
CA ASP A 379 17.23 -13.01 3.79
C ASP A 379 16.20 -13.82 3.01
N LEU A 380 15.53 -13.20 2.02
CA LEU A 380 14.72 -13.94 1.05
C LEU A 380 15.57 -14.96 0.28
N SER A 381 16.72 -14.56 -0.25
CA SER A 381 17.61 -15.45 -1.00
C SER A 381 18.02 -16.66 -0.16
N LYS A 382 18.49 -16.45 1.09
CA LYS A 382 18.80 -17.53 2.03
C LYS A 382 17.60 -18.43 2.29
N PHE A 383 16.40 -17.86 2.47
CA PHE A 383 15.18 -18.62 2.65
C PHE A 383 14.89 -19.51 1.44
N LEU A 384 14.88 -18.94 0.23
CA LEU A 384 14.60 -19.68 -1.01
C LEU A 384 15.60 -20.81 -1.23
N VAL A 385 16.89 -20.57 -0.98
CA VAL A 385 17.93 -21.62 -1.04
C VAL A 385 17.66 -22.70 0.01
N SER A 386 17.34 -22.33 1.24
CA SER A 386 17.09 -23.30 2.32
C SER A 386 15.87 -24.18 2.06
N GLN A 387 14.83 -23.64 1.42
CA GLN A 387 13.57 -24.34 1.17
C GLN A 387 13.60 -25.16 -0.12
N PHE A 388 14.08 -24.57 -1.22
CA PHE A 388 13.89 -25.13 -2.56
C PHE A 388 15.16 -25.68 -3.21
N ALA A 389 16.35 -25.37 -2.68
CA ALA A 389 17.56 -25.93 -3.27
C ALA A 389 17.62 -27.43 -2.99
N VAL A 390 17.60 -28.23 -4.06
CA VAL A 390 17.83 -29.66 -3.99
C VAL A 390 19.27 -29.87 -3.53
N ARG A 391 19.46 -30.36 -2.30
CA ARG A 391 20.76 -30.90 -1.90
C ARG A 391 21.00 -32.14 -2.76
N ALA A 392 22.02 -32.13 -3.61
CA ALA A 392 22.48 -33.34 -4.27
C ALA A 392 22.73 -34.39 -3.17
N SER A 393 21.89 -35.42 -3.14
CA SER A 393 22.11 -36.57 -2.27
C SER A 393 23.24 -37.38 -2.91
N GLY A 394 24.46 -37.20 -2.40
CA GLY A 394 25.53 -38.20 -2.39
C GLY A 394 25.83 -38.93 -3.71
N ALA A 395 26.12 -38.22 -4.79
CA ALA A 395 26.71 -38.82 -5.99
C ALA A 395 28.23 -38.56 -6.15
N ASP A 396 28.87 -37.82 -5.23
CA ASP A 396 30.31 -37.50 -5.27
C ASP A 396 31.12 -38.04 -4.08
N ALA A 397 30.70 -39.20 -3.52
CA ALA A 397 31.49 -39.94 -2.52
C ALA A 397 31.96 -41.32 -3.02
N ALA A 398 31.91 -41.57 -4.33
CA ALA A 398 32.46 -42.75 -4.95
C ALA A 398 32.88 -42.46 -6.41
N CYS A 399 34.05 -41.83 -6.58
CA CYS A 399 34.93 -42.07 -7.71
C CYS A 399 36.37 -41.82 -7.26
#